data_AF-A0A523WLS3-F1
#
_entry.id   AF-A0A523WLS3-F1
#
_cell.length_a   1.000
_cell.length_b   1.000
_cell.length_c   1.000
_cell.angle_alpha   90.00
_cell.angle_beta   90.00
_cell.angle_gamma   90.00
#
_symmetry.space_group_name_H-M   'P 1'
#
loop_
_entity.id
_entity.type
_entity.pdbx_description
1 polymer ?
#
loop_
_entity_poly.entity_id
_entity_poly.type
_entity_poly.pdbx_seq_one_letter_code
_entity_poly.pdbx_strand_id
1 'polypeptide(L)'
;MFGREAGFTLVELAIGLVIIGLLIGAILGGAQMIKNAKIRRQTQDLRALYGAVYVYFDKFLMLPGDGNADGYFDADDSVWADIEDQNLAYESKRSPFGAKYYFGSDT
;
A
#
# COMPACT_ATOMS: atom_id res chain seq x y z
N MET A 1 -37.61 25.30 44.62
CA MET A 1 -36.20 24.97 44.96
C MET A 1 -35.42 24.97 43.65
N PHE A 2 -34.61 25.99 43.39
CA PHE A 2 -33.78 26.03 42.19
C PHE A 2 -32.54 25.16 42.43
N GLY A 3 -32.35 24.16 41.56
CA GLY A 3 -31.19 23.29 41.58
C GLY A 3 -29.91 24.11 41.47
N ARG A 4 -28.87 23.73 42.21
CA ARG A 4 -27.55 24.32 42.08
C ARG A 4 -27.05 24.14 40.65
N GLU A 5 -27.03 25.21 39.86
CA GLU A 5 -26.29 25.24 38.60
C GLU A 5 -24.79 25.16 38.95
N ALA A 6 -24.19 23.99 38.69
CA ALA A 6 -22.76 23.81 38.80
C ALA A 6 -22.10 24.50 37.60
N GLY A 7 -21.60 25.71 37.80
CA GLY A 7 -20.79 26.42 36.80
C GLY A 7 -19.52 25.63 36.48
N PHE A 8 -19.08 25.68 35.21
CA PHE A 8 -17.83 25.09 34.75
C PHE A 8 -16.63 25.66 35.52
N THR A 9 -15.71 24.79 35.94
CA THR A 9 -14.46 25.25 36.55
C THR A 9 -13.43 25.61 35.47
N LEU A 10 -12.58 26.62 35.74
CA LEU A 10 -11.46 26.94 34.86
C LEU A 10 -10.51 25.74 34.69
N VAL A 11 -10.39 24.91 35.73
CA VAL A 11 -9.54 23.71 35.73
C VAL A 11 -10.07 22.65 34.77
N GLU A 12 -11.39 22.45 34.68
CA GLU A 12 -11.99 21.53 33.70
C GLU A 12 -11.70 21.95 32.25
N LEU A 13 -11.85 23.24 31.94
CA LEU A 13 -11.54 23.73 30.60
C LEU A 13 -10.02 23.69 30.32
N ALA A 14 -9.19 23.96 31.31
CA ALA A 14 -7.73 23.92 31.16
C ALA A 14 -7.23 22.50 30.83
N ILE A 15 -7.68 21.48 31.58
CA ILE A 15 -7.28 20.09 31.31
C ILE A 15 -7.90 19.59 30.00
N GLY A 16 -9.14 19.99 29.69
CA GLY A 16 -9.81 19.64 28.44
C GLY A 16 -9.04 20.13 27.20
N LEU A 17 -8.61 21.40 27.20
CA LEU A 17 -7.83 21.97 26.09
C LEU A 17 -6.48 21.26 25.90
N VAL A 18 -5.83 20.85 27.00
CA VAL A 18 -4.58 20.06 26.94
C VAL A 18 -4.82 18.71 26.28
N ILE A 19 -5.87 17.98 26.68
CA ILE A 19 -6.19 16.67 26.10
C ILE A 19 -6.48 16.81 24.60
N ILE A 20 -7.29 17.78 24.19
CA ILE A 20 -7.60 18.01 22.78
C ILE A 20 -6.32 18.36 21.99
N GLY A 21 -5.44 19.20 22.54
CA GLY A 21 -4.16 19.53 21.92
C GLY A 21 -3.26 18.32 21.71
N LEU A 22 -3.16 17.44 22.71
CA LEU A 22 -2.39 16.20 22.61
C LEU A 22 -2.99 15.21 21.60
N LEU A 23 -4.32 15.07 21.56
CA LEU A 23 -5.00 14.18 20.62
C LEU A 23 -4.81 14.64 19.17
N ILE A 24 -4.94 15.95 18.89
CA ILE A 24 -4.70 16.49 17.54
C ILE A 24 -3.25 16.25 17.11
N GLY A 25 -2.29 16.50 18.01
CA GLY A 25 -0.87 16.22 17.74
C GLY A 25 -0.61 14.76 17.40
N ALA A 26 -1.22 13.83 18.14
CA ALA A 26 -1.09 12.39 17.90
C ALA A 26 -1.72 11.94 16.57
N ILE A 27 -2.90 12.46 16.21
CA ILE A 27 -3.60 12.08 14.97
C ILE A 27 -2.82 12.52 13.73
N LEU A 28 -2.31 13.75 13.72
CA LEU A 28 -1.53 14.28 12.58
C LEU A 28 -0.26 13.44 12.34
N GLY A 29 0.44 13.06 13.42
CA GLY A 29 1.59 12.14 13.33
C GLY A 29 1.20 10.74 12.86
N GLY A 30 0.11 10.18 13.39
CA GLY A 30 -0.38 8.85 13.04
C GLY A 30 -0.80 8.73 11.57
N ALA A 31 -1.49 9.74 11.03
CA ALA A 31 -1.92 9.74 9.64
C ALA A 31 -0.73 9.71 8.66
N GLN A 32 0.30 10.52 8.92
CA GLN A 32 1.50 10.54 8.09
C GLN A 32 2.30 9.24 8.20
N MET A 33 2.37 8.63 9.38
CA MET A 33 2.99 7.33 9.60
C MET A 33 2.30 6.24 8.78
N ILE A 34 0.96 6.18 8.78
CA ILE A 34 0.18 5.22 7.98
C ILE A 34 0.45 5.41 6.49
N LYS A 35 0.44 6.67 6.00
CA LYS A 35 0.76 6.97 4.60
C LYS A 35 2.16 6.49 4.23
N ASN A 36 3.15 6.77 5.06
CA ASN A 36 4.53 6.33 4.84
C ASN A 36 4.67 4.81 4.86
N ALA A 37 3.93 4.12 5.73
CA ALA A 37 3.89 2.66 5.78
C ALA A 37 3.31 2.06 4.48
N LYS A 38 2.22 2.64 3.96
CA LYS A 38 1.65 2.25 2.66
C LYS A 38 2.64 2.42 1.52
N ILE A 39 3.33 3.56 1.45
CA ILE A 39 4.36 3.82 0.42
C ILE A 39 5.50 2.79 0.52
N ARG A 40 6.03 2.55 1.72
CA ARG A 40 7.11 1.57 1.92
C ARG A 40 6.71 0.17 1.50
N ARG A 41 5.50 -0.26 1.85
CA ARG A 41 4.95 -1.56 1.42
C ARG A 41 4.84 -1.63 -0.10
N GLN A 42 4.32 -0.58 -0.74
CA GLN A 42 4.23 -0.52 -2.20
C GLN A 42 5.61 -0.64 -2.86
N THR A 43 6.63 0.04 -2.33
CA THR A 43 8.00 -0.07 -2.83
C THR A 43 8.56 -1.49 -2.67
N GLN A 44 8.27 -2.16 -1.55
CA GLN A 44 8.68 -3.54 -1.33
C GLN A 44 7.99 -4.50 -2.30
N ASP A 45 6.68 -4.33 -2.53
CA ASP A 45 5.91 -5.12 -3.47
C ASP A 45 6.46 -4.97 -4.91
N LEU A 46 6.78 -3.74 -5.34
CA LEU A 46 7.41 -3.49 -6.64
C LEU A 46 8.78 -4.16 -6.78
N ARG A 47 9.63 -4.07 -5.75
CA ARG A 47 10.95 -4.74 -5.76
C ARG A 47 10.84 -6.25 -5.87
N ALA A 48 9.86 -6.85 -5.18
CA ALA A 48 9.59 -8.28 -5.28
C ALA A 48 9.16 -8.67 -6.70
N LEU A 49 8.28 -7.88 -7.31
CA LEU A 49 7.86 -8.08 -8.70
C LEU A 49 9.01 -7.98 -9.69
N TYR A 50 9.86 -6.94 -9.59
CA TYR A 50 11.06 -6.85 -10.42
C TYR A 50 11.95 -8.08 -10.26
N GLY A 51 12.16 -8.55 -9.03
CA GLY A 51 12.91 -9.77 -8.76
C GLY A 51 12.31 -11.00 -9.45
N ALA A 52 10.99 -11.17 -9.37
CA ALA A 52 10.29 -12.28 -10.00
C ALA A 52 10.45 -12.27 -11.53
N VAL A 53 10.30 -11.11 -12.17
CA VAL A 53 10.49 -10.94 -13.61
C VAL A 53 11.93 -11.29 -14.03
N TYR A 54 12.94 -10.81 -13.30
CA TYR A 54 14.33 -11.13 -13.62
C TYR A 54 14.66 -12.60 -13.43
N VAL A 55 14.12 -13.26 -12.40
CA VAL A 55 14.30 -14.70 -12.20
C VAL A 55 13.62 -15.50 -13.32
N TYR A 56 12.45 -15.06 -13.80
CA TYR A 56 11.82 -15.67 -14.95
C TYR A 56 12.68 -15.51 -16.22
N PHE A 57 13.18 -14.31 -16.46
CA PHE A 57 14.05 -14.02 -17.59
C PHE A 57 15.35 -14.85 -17.56
N ASP A 58 15.97 -15.02 -16.40
CA ASP A 58 17.17 -15.86 -16.26
C ASP A 58 16.89 -17.35 -16.58
N LYS A 59 15.68 -17.83 -16.28
CA LYS A 59 15.27 -19.21 -16.55
C LYS A 59 14.93 -19.46 -18.02
N PHE A 60 14.17 -18.56 -18.65
CA PHE A 60 13.56 -18.81 -19.96
C PHE A 60 14.13 -17.94 -21.09
N LEU A 61 14.99 -16.97 -20.77
CA LEU A 61 15.57 -16.00 -21.70
C LEU A 61 14.51 -15.18 -22.47
N MET A 62 13.29 -15.13 -21.93
CA MET A 62 12.15 -14.36 -22.42
C MET A 62 11.49 -13.66 -21.22
N LEU A 63 10.80 -12.56 -21.47
CA LEU A 63 10.03 -11.90 -20.42
C LEU A 63 8.77 -12.76 -20.11
N PRO A 64 8.25 -12.74 -18.88
CA PRO A 64 6.97 -13.39 -18.58
C PRO A 64 5.88 -12.70 -19.39
N GLY A 65 4.89 -13.44 -19.90
CA GLY A 65 3.86 -12.90 -20.80
C GLY A 65 4.40 -12.31 -22.09
N ASP A 66 5.56 -12.76 -22.58
CA ASP A 66 6.11 -12.42 -23.89
C ASP A 66 6.09 -13.69 -24.76
N GLY A 67 4.89 -14.06 -25.24
CA GLY A 67 4.68 -15.32 -25.98
C GLY A 67 5.35 -15.36 -27.35
N ASN A 68 5.75 -14.21 -27.89
CA ASN A 68 6.39 -14.07 -29.20
C ASN A 68 7.88 -13.66 -29.12
N ALA A 69 8.43 -13.51 -27.90
CA ALA A 69 9.80 -13.09 -27.62
C ALA A 69 10.17 -11.74 -28.28
N ASP A 70 9.21 -10.82 -28.39
CA ASP A 70 9.41 -9.50 -29.00
C ASP A 70 9.97 -8.46 -28.01
N GLY A 71 10.11 -8.83 -26.74
CA GLY A 71 10.64 -8.00 -25.67
C GLY A 71 9.60 -7.10 -25.02
N TYR A 72 8.31 -7.31 -25.29
CA TYR A 72 7.20 -6.62 -24.65
C TYR A 72 6.34 -7.58 -23.83
N PHE A 73 5.68 -7.03 -22.82
CA PHE A 73 4.61 -7.73 -22.10
C PHE A 73 3.35 -7.69 -22.97
N ASP A 74 2.84 -8.85 -23.40
CA ASP A 74 1.71 -8.96 -24.33
C ASP A 74 0.34 -8.76 -23.66
N ALA A 75 0.14 -9.33 -22.47
CA ALA A 75 -1.09 -9.24 -21.69
C ALA A 75 -0.81 -9.36 -20.18
N ASP A 76 -1.52 -8.58 -19.36
CA ASP A 76 -1.34 -8.64 -17.90
C ASP A 76 -1.60 -10.04 -17.32
N ASP A 77 -2.68 -10.69 -17.77
CA ASP A 77 -3.07 -12.02 -17.29
C ASP A 77 -2.04 -13.11 -17.62
N SER A 78 -1.35 -13.01 -18.76
CA SER A 78 -0.30 -13.98 -19.16
C SER A 78 0.96 -13.80 -18.30
N VAL A 79 1.35 -12.56 -17.99
CA VAL A 79 2.48 -12.26 -17.10
C VAL A 79 2.27 -12.86 -15.72
N TRP A 80 1.07 -12.68 -15.15
CA TRP A 80 0.75 -13.24 -13.83
C TRP A 80 0.72 -14.77 -13.85
N ALA A 81 0.13 -15.38 -14.88
CA ALA A 81 0.08 -16.83 -15.02
C ALA A 81 1.49 -17.45 -15.08
N ASP A 82 2.39 -16.89 -15.87
CA ASP A 82 3.76 -17.37 -16.04
C ASP A 82 4.59 -17.25 -14.74
N ILE A 83 4.43 -16.15 -14.02
CA ILE A 83 5.13 -15.91 -12.75
C ILE A 83 4.57 -16.79 -11.61
N GLU A 84 3.26 -17.03 -11.61
CA GLU A 84 2.57 -17.87 -10.61
C GLU A 84 2.88 -19.36 -10.81
N ASP A 85 2.88 -19.86 -12.05
CA ASP A 85 3.29 -21.24 -12.38
C ASP A 85 4.71 -21.54 -11.90
N GLN A 86 5.59 -20.54 -11.97
CA GLN A 86 6.96 -20.65 -11.49
C GLN A 86 7.12 -20.38 -9.99
N ASN A 87 6.02 -20.12 -9.29
CA ASN A 87 6.00 -19.87 -7.85
C ASN A 87 6.94 -18.71 -7.45
N LEU A 88 7.12 -17.73 -8.34
CA LEU A 88 8.04 -16.60 -8.18
C LEU A 88 7.35 -15.39 -7.56
N ALA A 89 6.04 -15.27 -7.76
CA ALA A 89 5.19 -14.37 -7.00
C ALA A 89 3.90 -15.09 -6.62
N TYR A 90 3.50 -14.91 -5.37
CA TYR A 90 2.21 -15.37 -4.89
C TYR A 90 1.25 -14.19 -4.92
N GLU A 91 0.20 -14.35 -5.74
CA GLU A 91 -0.98 -13.49 -5.79
C GLU A 91 -0.74 -12.12 -6.43
N SER A 92 -1.71 -11.66 -7.23
CA SER A 92 -1.81 -10.27 -7.68
C SER A 92 -2.06 -9.38 -6.46
N LYS A 93 -0.99 -9.07 -5.71
CA LYS A 93 -1.06 -8.31 -4.46
C LYS A 93 -1.84 -7.04 -4.73
N ARG A 94 -3.02 -6.89 -4.13
CA ARG A 94 -3.68 -5.59 -4.08
C ARG A 94 -2.69 -4.63 -3.43
N SER A 95 -2.36 -3.57 -4.16
CA SER A 95 -1.49 -2.51 -3.64
C SER A 95 -2.04 -2.00 -2.30
N PRO A 96 -1.21 -1.40 -1.45
CA PRO A 96 -1.67 -0.78 -0.18
C PRO A 96 -2.73 0.33 -0.35
N PHE A 97 -3.04 0.69 -1.60
CA PHE A 97 -4.05 1.67 -2.02
C PHE A 97 -5.30 1.03 -2.65
N GLY A 98 -5.35 -0.30 -2.79
CA GLY A 98 -6.53 -1.04 -3.25
C GLY A 98 -6.58 -1.35 -4.74
N ALA A 99 -5.71 -0.74 -5.55
CA ALA A 99 -5.52 -1.06 -6.97
C ALA A 99 -4.69 -2.34 -7.16
N LYS A 100 -4.84 -3.03 -8.29
CA LYS A 100 -3.96 -4.12 -8.71
C LYS A 100 -2.68 -3.57 -9.35
N TYR A 101 -1.64 -4.39 -9.41
CA TYR A 101 -0.47 -4.13 -10.26
C TYR A 101 -0.77 -4.70 -11.64
N TYR A 102 -0.49 -3.91 -12.68
CA TYR A 102 -0.71 -4.28 -14.08
C TYR A 102 0.63 -4.25 -14.83
N PHE A 103 0.82 -5.19 -15.74
CA PHE A 103 1.90 -5.27 -16.70
C PHE A 103 1.37 -4.92 -18.09
N GLY A 104 2.06 -4.01 -18.80
CA GLY A 104 1.63 -3.53 -20.12
C GLY A 104 0.71 -2.30 -20.06
N SER A 105 0.28 -1.83 -21.23
CA SER A 105 -0.66 -0.70 -21.34
C SER A 105 -2.10 -1.21 -21.21
N ASP A 106 -2.89 -0.54 -20.37
CA ASP A 106 -4.35 -0.69 -20.36
C ASP A 106 -4.92 -0.24 -21.72
N THR A 107 -5.00 -1.16 -22.68
CA THR A 107 -5.77 -1.03 -23.92
C THR A 107 -6.65 -2.25 -24.08
#